data_AF-W0RAU4-F1
#
_entry.id   AF-W0RAU4-F1
#
_cell.length_a   1.000
_cell.length_b   1.000
_cell.length_c   1.000
_cell.angle_alpha   90.00
_cell.angle_beta   90.00
_cell.angle_gamma   90.00
#
_symmetry.space_group_name_H-M   'P 1'
#
loop_
_entity.id
_entity.type
_entity.pdbx_description
1 polymer ?
#
loop_
_entity_poly.entity_id
_entity_poly.type
_entity_poly.pdbx_seq_one_letter_code
_entity_poly.pdbx_strand_id
1 'polypeptide(L)'
;MSRRWVVIGLAVLAPASSAQPAHPPGWNPTDSIRQLPSYRPAHDTVTLLTPARIARYARRDSAAWMAYLARSRAVHARDTASMQAELRRVGRDTMTRAPYTHDFDVKPWMTPAWFATDSARRMADVILTYQAPNGGWSKHVDFTQHPRAPGESYFAETNTWGWISTLDNSSTTEELHFLALADRARPDARYRAAFLRGLDWLLDAQYPNGCWPQNYPLEGSYHDAATFNDGAIVNATRLLRETAEGRYPFVPAATRERARTGAANGLACMLNTQVRVGGALTVWGQQHDPLTLAPTSARSYELTSLTGSESVAIVRYLMSVPSPSARVVAAVHAAADWYRRTALRDSVYEGYELRARPGAGPLWARLYEIGTNRPIFSNRDGVLLYDWNKLTDRRRGYGWFTTEPATMLQEYDAWAKAHPR
;
A
#
# COMPACT_ATOMS: atom_id res chain seq x y z
N MET A 1 78.11 -29.49 7.99
CA MET A 1 77.19 -29.15 6.89
C MET A 1 75.77 -29.44 7.34
N SER A 2 75.00 -28.40 7.69
CA SER A 2 73.60 -28.52 8.11
C SER A 2 72.89 -27.22 7.72
N ARG A 3 72.22 -27.22 6.57
CA ARG A 3 71.13 -26.28 6.28
C ARG A 3 69.89 -26.78 7.01
N ARG A 4 69.01 -25.89 7.47
CA ARG A 4 67.55 -25.91 7.20
C ARG A 4 66.81 -24.74 7.90
N TRP A 5 66.26 -23.88 7.05
CA TRP A 5 65.00 -23.12 7.06
C TRP A 5 64.56 -22.28 8.27
N VAL A 6 64.59 -20.96 8.05
CA VAL A 6 63.77 -19.95 8.75
C VAL A 6 62.36 -19.99 8.14
N VAL A 7 61.34 -20.20 8.97
CA VAL A 7 59.93 -20.05 8.58
C VAL A 7 59.51 -18.61 8.88
N ILE A 8 59.26 -17.83 7.82
CA ILE A 8 58.62 -16.51 7.93
C ILE A 8 57.11 -16.74 7.87
N GLY A 9 56.41 -16.51 8.98
CA GLY A 9 54.96 -16.54 9.02
C GLY A 9 54.37 -15.34 8.29
N LEU A 10 53.77 -15.57 7.12
CA LEU A 10 52.85 -14.62 6.50
C LEU A 10 51.53 -14.63 7.27
N ALA A 11 51.21 -13.54 7.94
CA ALA A 11 49.87 -13.30 8.47
C ALA A 11 48.91 -13.06 7.29
N VAL A 12 48.05 -14.04 7.00
CA VAL A 12 46.90 -13.87 6.11
C VAL A 12 45.81 -13.17 6.92
N LEU A 13 45.61 -11.88 6.66
CA LEU A 13 44.44 -11.14 7.14
C LEU A 13 43.19 -11.70 6.46
N ALA A 14 42.39 -12.45 7.20
CA ALA A 14 41.04 -12.82 6.80
C ALA A 14 40.17 -11.54 6.66
N PRO A 15 39.31 -11.43 5.64
CA PRO A 15 38.40 -10.31 5.54
C PRO A 15 37.43 -10.35 6.73
N ALA A 16 37.36 -9.24 7.47
CA ALA A 16 36.41 -9.06 8.54
C ALA A 16 34.99 -9.24 7.99
N SER A 17 34.38 -10.38 8.30
CA SER A 17 32.94 -10.56 8.20
C SER A 17 32.29 -9.51 9.09
N SER A 18 31.68 -8.49 8.48
CA SER A 18 30.83 -7.54 9.19
C SER A 18 29.57 -8.28 9.65
N ALA A 19 29.68 -8.99 10.77
CA ALA A 19 28.53 -9.49 11.49
C ALA A 19 27.70 -8.27 11.93
N GLN A 20 26.48 -8.18 11.44
CA GLN A 20 25.50 -7.23 11.98
C GLN A 20 25.32 -7.52 13.47
N PRO A 21 25.17 -6.49 14.33
CA PRO A 21 24.90 -6.73 15.74
C PRO A 21 23.60 -7.53 15.88
N ALA A 22 23.64 -8.60 16.69
CA ALA A 22 22.46 -9.39 17.00
C ALA A 22 21.41 -8.49 17.68
N HIS A 23 20.18 -8.52 17.16
CA HIS A 23 19.08 -7.74 17.71
C HIS A 23 18.64 -8.31 19.07
N PRO A 24 18.25 -7.46 20.04
CA PRO A 24 17.86 -7.92 21.36
C PRO A 24 16.60 -8.79 21.30
N PRO A 25 16.40 -9.70 22.27
CA PRO A 25 15.19 -10.53 22.36
C PRO A 25 13.94 -9.65 22.43
N GLY A 26 13.02 -9.80 21.48
CA GLY A 26 11.80 -9.00 21.36
C GLY A 26 11.84 -7.85 20.35
N TRP A 27 12.98 -7.59 19.72
CA TRP A 27 13.10 -6.65 18.60
C TRP A 27 12.44 -7.21 17.35
N ASN A 28 11.44 -6.50 16.82
CA ASN A 28 10.82 -6.85 15.55
C ASN A 28 11.50 -6.04 14.43
N PRO A 29 11.95 -6.66 13.31
CA PRO A 29 12.44 -5.92 12.15
C PRO A 29 11.46 -4.89 11.56
N THR A 30 10.19 -4.89 11.99
CA THR A 30 9.17 -3.89 11.67
C THR A 30 8.84 -2.92 12.80
N ASP A 31 9.54 -2.94 13.94
CA ASP A 31 9.39 -1.90 14.97
C ASP A 31 9.50 -0.55 14.23
N SER A 32 8.43 0.23 14.33
CA SER A 32 8.12 1.37 13.47
C SER A 32 9.39 2.10 13.05
N ILE A 33 9.55 2.41 11.75
CA ILE A 33 10.72 3.14 11.23
C ILE A 33 11.06 4.37 12.10
N ARG A 34 10.07 4.94 12.80
CA ARG A 34 10.16 6.00 13.78
C ARG A 34 11.10 5.75 14.96
N GLN A 35 11.46 4.49 15.22
CA GLN A 35 12.30 4.05 16.34
C GLN A 35 13.75 3.77 15.93
N LEU A 36 14.09 3.85 14.63
CA LEU A 36 15.48 3.66 14.21
C LEU A 36 16.32 4.87 14.63
N PRO A 37 17.57 4.69 15.12
CA PRO A 37 18.45 5.80 15.47
C PRO A 37 18.75 6.76 14.30
N SER A 38 18.63 6.26 13.05
CA SER A 38 18.76 7.05 11.82
C SER A 38 17.45 7.69 11.35
N TYR A 39 16.33 7.42 12.01
CA TYR A 39 15.06 8.05 11.70
C TYR A 39 15.17 9.55 11.94
N ARG A 40 14.93 10.32 10.88
CA ARG A 40 14.89 11.78 10.93
C ARG A 40 13.45 12.23 10.77
N PRO A 41 12.71 12.46 11.88
CA PRO A 41 11.31 12.90 11.83
C PRO A 41 11.13 14.18 11.00
N ALA A 42 12.16 15.03 10.90
CA ALA A 42 12.16 16.25 10.10
C ALA A 42 11.76 16.04 8.62
N HIS A 43 12.02 14.86 8.05
CA HIS A 43 11.62 14.50 6.68
C HIS A 43 10.26 13.78 6.61
N ASP A 44 9.65 13.46 7.76
CA ASP A 44 8.33 12.84 7.94
C ASP A 44 7.37 13.84 8.66
N THR A 45 7.43 15.12 8.27
CA THR A 45 6.71 16.23 8.93
C THR A 45 5.52 16.78 8.15
N VAL A 46 5.08 16.12 7.07
CA VAL A 46 4.10 16.75 6.19
C VAL A 46 2.70 16.68 6.80
N THR A 47 2.25 17.77 7.41
CA THR A 47 0.83 17.91 7.78
C THR A 47 0.03 18.25 6.53
N LEU A 48 -0.50 17.22 5.87
CA LEU A 48 -1.11 17.35 4.54
C LEU A 48 -2.45 18.10 4.56
N LEU A 49 -3.19 18.02 5.67
CA LEU A 49 -4.59 18.42 5.76
C LEU A 49 -4.86 19.48 6.84
N THR A 50 -3.99 20.48 6.97
CA THR A 50 -4.28 21.62 7.88
C THR A 50 -5.42 22.49 7.34
N PRO A 51 -6.19 23.17 8.21
CA PRO A 51 -7.22 24.12 7.78
C PRO A 51 -6.71 25.19 6.81
N ALA A 52 -5.49 25.70 7.05
CA ALA A 52 -4.86 26.70 6.17
C ALA A 52 -4.57 26.14 4.77
N ARG A 53 -4.10 24.88 4.68
CA ARG A 53 -3.90 24.21 3.39
C ARG A 53 -5.21 23.95 2.66
N ILE A 54 -6.24 23.50 3.37
CA ILE A 54 -7.58 23.27 2.80
C ILE A 54 -8.15 24.58 2.24
N ALA A 55 -8.10 25.67 3.00
CA ALA A 55 -8.57 26.98 2.56
C ALA A 55 -7.83 27.48 1.30
N ARG A 56 -6.54 27.14 1.18
CA ARG A 56 -5.70 27.52 0.03
C ARG A 56 -5.96 26.66 -1.20
N TYR A 57 -5.95 25.34 -1.08
CA TYR A 57 -5.88 24.41 -2.21
C TYR A 57 -7.23 23.76 -2.56
N ALA A 58 -8.17 23.70 -1.62
CA ALA A 58 -9.50 23.13 -1.81
C ALA A 58 -10.60 24.14 -1.46
N ARG A 59 -10.42 25.42 -1.85
CA ARG A 59 -11.31 26.53 -1.45
C ARG A 59 -12.79 26.26 -1.71
N ARG A 60 -13.12 25.67 -2.87
CA ARG A 60 -14.51 25.35 -3.24
C ARG A 60 -15.12 24.23 -2.40
N ASP A 61 -14.30 23.29 -1.96
CA ASP A 61 -14.72 22.10 -1.20
C ASP A 61 -14.34 22.19 0.28
N SER A 62 -13.96 23.38 0.77
CA SER A 62 -13.37 23.56 2.10
C SER A 62 -14.30 23.04 3.20
N ALA A 63 -15.61 23.28 3.07
CA ALA A 63 -16.61 22.75 4.01
C ALA A 63 -16.64 21.21 4.03
N ALA A 64 -16.58 20.56 2.86
CA ALA A 64 -16.59 19.10 2.75
C ALA A 64 -15.32 18.49 3.38
N TRP A 65 -14.16 19.11 3.15
CA TRP A 65 -12.90 18.70 3.77
C TRP A 65 -12.90 18.89 5.29
N MET A 66 -13.39 20.03 5.79
CA MET A 66 -13.49 20.25 7.23
C MET A 66 -14.46 19.26 7.90
N ALA A 67 -15.57 18.94 7.24
CA ALA A 67 -16.50 17.90 7.70
C ALA A 67 -15.84 16.51 7.69
N TYR A 68 -15.07 16.18 6.65
CA TYR A 68 -14.31 14.94 6.58
C TYR A 68 -13.32 14.80 7.75
N LEU A 69 -12.55 15.86 8.05
CA LEU A 69 -11.62 15.86 9.19
C LEU A 69 -12.33 15.70 10.53
N ALA A 70 -13.50 16.33 10.70
CA ALA A 70 -14.31 16.18 11.90
C ALA A 70 -14.81 14.73 12.07
N ARG A 71 -15.28 14.10 10.99
CA ARG A 71 -15.68 12.68 10.99
C ARG A 71 -14.51 11.77 11.35
N SER A 72 -13.35 11.96 10.73
CA SER A 72 -12.14 11.18 11.04
C SER A 72 -11.78 11.27 12.53
N ARG A 73 -11.77 12.47 13.12
CA ARG A 73 -11.51 12.65 14.56
C ARG A 73 -12.56 11.95 15.44
N ALA A 74 -13.83 12.02 15.06
CA ALA A 74 -14.91 11.36 15.79
C ALA A 74 -14.80 9.83 15.75
N VAL A 75 -14.44 9.26 14.58
CA VAL A 75 -14.17 7.82 14.43
C VAL A 75 -12.98 7.42 15.30
N HIS A 76 -11.87 8.15 15.26
CA HIS A 76 -10.70 7.89 16.11
C HIS A 76 -11.06 7.91 17.60
N ALA A 77 -11.83 8.91 18.05
CA ALA A 77 -12.29 9.00 19.44
C ALA A 77 -13.19 7.82 19.84
N ARG A 78 -14.05 7.35 18.93
CA ARG A 78 -14.91 6.18 19.17
C ARG A 78 -14.11 4.89 19.28
N ASP A 79 -13.18 4.67 18.35
CA ASP A 79 -12.36 3.45 18.32
C ASP A 79 -11.48 3.37 19.59
N THR A 80 -10.83 4.48 19.95
CA THR A 80 -10.04 4.56 21.19
C THR A 80 -10.89 4.35 22.43
N ALA A 81 -12.08 4.97 22.52
CA ALA A 81 -12.99 4.77 23.64
C ALA A 81 -13.45 3.31 23.76
N SER A 82 -13.68 2.63 22.63
CA SER A 82 -14.03 1.20 22.59
C SER A 82 -12.90 0.35 23.18
N MET A 83 -11.66 0.56 22.75
CA MET A 83 -10.50 -0.17 23.29
C MET A 83 -10.31 0.12 24.78
N GLN A 84 -10.43 1.37 25.21
CA GLN A 84 -10.30 1.74 26.62
C GLN A 84 -11.40 1.11 27.50
N ALA A 85 -12.61 0.95 26.97
CA ALA A 85 -13.67 0.21 27.66
C ALA A 85 -13.34 -1.28 27.79
N GLU A 86 -12.78 -1.91 26.74
CA GLU A 86 -12.31 -3.29 26.82
C GLU A 86 -11.21 -3.48 27.86
N LEU A 87 -10.20 -2.61 27.86
CA LEU A 87 -9.08 -2.63 28.82
C LEU A 87 -9.56 -2.53 30.26
N ARG A 88 -10.46 -1.57 30.57
CA ARG A 88 -11.08 -1.45 31.89
C ARG A 88 -11.82 -2.71 32.30
N ARG A 89 -12.58 -3.33 31.38
CA ARG A 89 -13.35 -4.54 31.65
C ARG A 89 -12.45 -5.73 32.02
N VAL A 90 -11.25 -5.82 31.45
CA VAL A 90 -10.29 -6.90 31.76
C VAL A 90 -9.25 -6.51 32.83
N GLY A 91 -9.39 -5.35 33.47
CA GLY A 91 -8.47 -4.90 34.53
C GLY A 91 -7.04 -4.64 34.04
N ARG A 92 -6.88 -4.12 32.81
CA ARG A 92 -5.58 -3.83 32.21
C ARG A 92 -5.49 -2.37 31.79
N ASP A 93 -4.28 -1.81 31.85
CA ASP A 93 -4.00 -0.43 31.39
C ASP A 93 -3.37 -0.39 29.98
N THR A 94 -2.85 -1.52 29.52
CA THR A 94 -2.14 -1.64 28.23
C THR A 94 -2.67 -2.81 27.41
N MET A 95 -2.69 -2.60 26.08
CA MET A 95 -3.08 -3.64 25.12
C MET A 95 -2.05 -4.77 25.08
N THR A 96 -2.51 -5.99 24.82
CA THR A 96 -1.64 -7.03 24.25
C THR A 96 -1.59 -6.83 22.74
N ARG A 97 -0.42 -7.03 22.14
CA ARG A 97 -0.25 -6.90 20.69
C ARG A 97 -0.91 -8.07 19.98
N ALA A 98 -1.64 -7.79 18.90
CA ALA A 98 -2.13 -8.79 17.96
C ALA A 98 -0.98 -9.67 17.41
N PRO A 99 -1.26 -10.92 17.00
CA PRO A 99 -0.27 -11.77 16.39
C PRO A 99 0.18 -11.19 15.04
N TYR A 100 1.48 -11.32 14.74
CA TYR A 100 2.12 -10.67 13.60
C TYR A 100 2.42 -11.67 12.47
N THR A 101 2.13 -11.28 11.23
CA THR A 101 2.59 -11.94 9.99
C THR A 101 3.12 -10.88 9.00
N HIS A 102 3.93 -11.28 8.02
CA HIS A 102 4.45 -10.38 6.99
C HIS A 102 3.45 -10.08 5.86
N ASP A 103 2.50 -10.97 5.61
CA ASP A 103 1.51 -10.83 4.54
C ASP A 103 0.20 -11.54 4.90
N PHE A 104 -0.88 -11.02 4.31
CA PHE A 104 -2.17 -11.69 4.27
C PHE A 104 -2.83 -11.42 2.91
N ASP A 105 -3.10 -12.48 2.17
CA ASP A 105 -3.77 -12.45 0.89
C ASP A 105 -4.40 -13.80 0.56
N VAL A 106 -5.49 -13.77 -0.21
CA VAL A 106 -6.13 -14.96 -0.76
C VAL A 106 -5.16 -15.58 -1.78
N LYS A 107 -4.57 -16.70 -1.38
CA LYS A 107 -3.57 -17.39 -2.20
C LYS A 107 -4.23 -18.21 -3.32
N PRO A 108 -3.53 -18.46 -4.46
CA PRO A 108 -4.07 -19.27 -5.56
C PRO A 108 -4.55 -20.68 -5.17
N TRP A 109 -3.99 -21.26 -4.11
CA TRP A 109 -4.38 -22.59 -3.61
C TRP A 109 -5.66 -22.56 -2.75
N MET A 110 -6.15 -21.38 -2.33
CA MET A 110 -7.43 -21.20 -1.63
C MET A 110 -8.59 -21.32 -2.62
N THR A 111 -8.75 -22.49 -3.21
CA THR A 111 -9.80 -22.78 -4.20
C THR A 111 -11.20 -22.73 -3.58
N PRO A 112 -12.28 -22.69 -4.39
CA PRO A 112 -13.64 -22.81 -3.86
C PRO A 112 -13.85 -24.05 -2.97
N ALA A 113 -13.18 -25.17 -3.27
CA ALA A 113 -13.22 -26.37 -2.44
C ALA A 113 -12.52 -26.16 -1.08
N TRP A 114 -11.41 -25.41 -1.04
CA TRP A 114 -10.76 -25.05 0.22
C TRP A 114 -11.65 -24.14 1.09
N PHE A 115 -12.32 -23.15 0.49
CA PHE A 115 -13.25 -22.28 1.22
C PHE A 115 -14.46 -23.03 1.82
N ALA A 116 -14.77 -24.23 1.34
CA ALA A 116 -15.81 -25.09 1.92
C ALA A 116 -15.34 -25.89 3.16
N THR A 117 -14.06 -25.82 3.53
CA THR A 117 -13.49 -26.56 4.67
C THR A 117 -13.67 -25.84 6.01
N ASP A 118 -13.58 -26.60 7.11
CA ASP A 118 -13.59 -26.03 8.46
C ASP A 118 -12.35 -25.14 8.75
N SER A 119 -11.23 -25.38 8.07
CA SER A 119 -10.03 -24.52 8.18
C SER A 119 -10.29 -23.12 7.64
N ALA A 120 -10.90 -23.01 6.46
CA ALA A 120 -11.29 -21.71 5.90
C ALA A 120 -12.32 -21.00 6.78
N ARG A 121 -13.29 -21.75 7.32
CA ARG A 121 -14.28 -21.21 8.27
C ARG A 121 -13.63 -20.66 9.54
N ARG A 122 -12.69 -21.40 10.13
CA ARG A 122 -11.95 -20.97 11.31
C ARG A 122 -11.19 -19.68 11.04
N MET A 123 -10.51 -19.58 9.90
CA MET A 123 -9.80 -18.37 9.51
C MET A 123 -10.77 -17.19 9.31
N ALA A 124 -11.92 -17.39 8.64
CA ALA A 124 -12.96 -16.37 8.51
C ALA A 124 -13.48 -15.89 9.87
N ASP A 125 -13.72 -16.82 10.80
CA ASP A 125 -14.16 -16.51 12.15
C ASP A 125 -13.10 -15.72 12.95
N VAL A 126 -11.80 -15.99 12.75
CA VAL A 126 -10.72 -15.17 13.34
C VAL A 126 -10.70 -13.77 12.72
N ILE A 127 -10.75 -13.66 11.39
CA ILE A 127 -10.80 -12.36 10.67
C ILE A 127 -11.92 -11.47 11.22
N LEU A 128 -13.11 -12.04 11.49
CA LEU A 128 -14.23 -11.30 12.06
C LEU A 128 -13.89 -10.62 13.41
N THR A 129 -13.08 -11.26 14.26
CA THR A 129 -12.76 -10.75 15.59
C THR A 129 -11.76 -9.59 15.58
N TYR A 130 -10.99 -9.46 14.51
CA TYR A 130 -10.02 -8.38 14.29
C TYR A 130 -10.56 -7.22 13.46
N GLN A 131 -11.83 -7.24 13.05
CA GLN A 131 -12.43 -6.05 12.45
C GLN A 131 -12.56 -4.95 13.51
N ALA A 132 -11.95 -3.80 13.26
CA ALA A 132 -11.97 -2.68 14.18
C ALA A 132 -13.38 -2.08 14.32
N PRO A 133 -13.66 -1.29 15.38
CA PRO A 133 -14.98 -0.68 15.58
C PRO A 133 -15.41 0.28 14.45
N ASN A 134 -14.46 0.78 13.65
CA ASN A 134 -14.73 1.59 12.46
C ASN A 134 -15.09 0.76 11.21
N GLY A 135 -14.94 -0.57 11.23
CA GLY A 135 -15.25 -1.47 10.13
C GLY A 135 -14.05 -1.89 9.27
N GLY A 136 -12.86 -1.32 9.45
CA GLY A 136 -11.66 -1.71 8.71
C GLY A 136 -10.81 -2.77 9.43
N TRP A 137 -9.69 -3.14 8.79
CA TRP A 137 -8.69 -4.06 9.33
C TRP A 137 -7.29 -3.45 9.27
N SER A 138 -6.47 -3.83 10.24
CA SER A 138 -5.04 -3.51 10.24
C SER A 138 -4.27 -4.50 9.37
N LYS A 139 -3.08 -4.09 8.95
CA LYS A 139 -2.12 -4.95 8.26
C LYS A 139 -1.34 -5.82 9.23
N HIS A 140 -0.70 -6.85 8.67
CA HIS A 140 0.23 -7.74 9.38
C HIS A 140 -0.38 -8.50 10.55
N VAL A 141 -1.71 -8.63 10.63
CA VAL A 141 -2.36 -9.46 11.64
C VAL A 141 -2.39 -10.91 11.16
N ASP A 142 -1.83 -11.82 11.95
CA ASP A 142 -1.84 -13.25 11.62
C ASP A 142 -3.16 -13.90 12.03
N PHE A 143 -4.07 -14.03 11.06
CA PHE A 143 -5.38 -14.66 11.26
C PHE A 143 -5.35 -16.19 11.38
N THR A 144 -4.17 -16.83 11.31
CA THR A 144 -4.02 -18.28 11.51
C THR A 144 -3.85 -18.66 12.99
N GLN A 145 -3.64 -17.67 13.86
CA GLN A 145 -3.45 -17.86 15.29
C GLN A 145 -4.78 -18.00 16.03
N HIS A 146 -5.12 -17.04 16.88
CA HIS A 146 -6.27 -17.08 17.78
C HIS A 146 -7.29 -15.97 17.46
N PRO A 147 -8.57 -16.16 17.81
CA PRO A 147 -9.55 -15.07 17.80
C PRO A 147 -9.13 -13.95 18.76
N ARG A 148 -9.34 -12.69 18.39
CA ARG A 148 -8.96 -11.54 19.20
C ARG A 148 -9.58 -11.59 20.59
N ALA A 149 -8.74 -11.50 21.62
CA ALA A 149 -9.19 -11.42 23.00
C ALA A 149 -9.56 -9.98 23.40
N PRO A 150 -10.48 -9.77 24.37
CA PRO A 150 -10.71 -8.44 24.92
C PRO A 150 -9.43 -7.78 25.45
N GLY A 151 -9.18 -6.53 25.05
CA GLY A 151 -7.95 -5.80 25.40
C GLY A 151 -6.71 -6.17 24.57
N GLU A 152 -6.85 -7.06 23.58
CA GLU A 152 -5.86 -7.24 22.52
C GLU A 152 -6.08 -6.21 21.42
N SER A 153 -4.99 -5.63 20.90
CA SER A 153 -5.02 -4.63 19.84
C SER A 153 -5.62 -5.20 18.55
N TYR A 154 -6.14 -4.31 17.70
CA TYR A 154 -6.58 -4.64 16.35
C TYR A 154 -5.43 -4.64 15.33
N PHE A 155 -4.22 -4.28 15.76
CA PHE A 155 -3.04 -4.03 14.94
C PHE A 155 -1.81 -4.72 15.52
N ALA A 156 -0.87 -5.15 14.67
CA ALA A 156 0.26 -6.00 15.07
C ALA A 156 1.65 -5.34 14.98
N GLU A 157 1.79 -4.19 14.30
CA GLU A 157 3.12 -3.58 14.06
C GLU A 157 3.70 -2.83 15.26
N THR A 158 2.87 -2.43 16.22
CA THR A 158 3.26 -1.53 17.32
C THR A 158 2.58 -1.91 18.63
N ASN A 159 3.22 -1.57 19.76
CA ASN A 159 2.66 -1.70 21.11
C ASN A 159 1.82 -0.48 21.54
N THR A 160 1.85 0.60 20.74
CA THR A 160 1.07 1.82 20.94
C THR A 160 0.08 2.01 19.81
N TRP A 161 -0.93 2.86 20.00
CA TRP A 161 -1.98 3.10 19.02
C TRP A 161 -1.42 3.50 17.63
N GLY A 162 -1.79 2.75 16.59
CA GLY A 162 -1.47 3.05 15.19
C GLY A 162 -1.96 1.95 14.24
N TRP A 163 -2.14 2.29 12.97
CA TRP A 163 -2.65 1.43 11.89
C TRP A 163 -3.89 0.64 12.28
N ILE A 164 -4.83 1.21 13.04
CA ILE A 164 -6.03 0.46 13.47
C ILE A 164 -6.82 -0.07 12.27
N SER A 165 -6.85 0.70 11.17
CA SER A 165 -7.34 0.27 9.88
C SER A 165 -6.61 0.96 8.75
N THR A 166 -6.31 0.22 7.69
CA THR A 166 -5.45 0.70 6.59
C THR A 166 -5.80 0.02 5.27
N LEU A 167 -5.41 0.67 4.17
CA LEU A 167 -5.34 0.11 2.82
C LEU A 167 -3.92 -0.36 2.44
N ASP A 168 -2.94 -0.13 3.31
CA ASP A 168 -1.56 -0.60 3.15
C ASP A 168 -1.53 -2.13 3.10
N ASN A 169 -0.63 -2.71 2.29
CA ASN A 169 -0.54 -4.17 2.10
C ASN A 169 -1.87 -4.86 1.77
N SER A 170 -2.74 -4.21 0.99
CA SER A 170 -4.08 -4.69 0.59
C SER A 170 -5.09 -4.88 1.73
N SER A 171 -4.74 -4.47 2.95
CA SER A 171 -5.60 -4.61 4.11
C SER A 171 -6.93 -3.88 3.96
N THR A 172 -7.90 -4.33 4.73
CA THR A 172 -9.33 -4.10 4.57
C THR A 172 -9.92 -4.68 3.28
N THR A 173 -9.34 -4.42 2.11
CA THR A 173 -9.89 -4.93 0.84
C THR A 173 -9.76 -6.44 0.70
N GLU A 174 -8.66 -7.01 1.20
CA GLU A 174 -8.38 -8.44 1.09
C GLU A 174 -9.17 -9.26 2.11
N GLU A 175 -9.38 -8.74 3.33
CA GLU A 175 -10.27 -9.33 4.33
C GLU A 175 -11.72 -9.32 3.83
N LEU A 176 -12.16 -8.23 3.19
CA LEU A 176 -13.47 -8.17 2.54
C LEU A 176 -13.61 -9.22 1.43
N HIS A 177 -12.59 -9.37 0.59
CA HIS A 177 -12.57 -10.40 -0.45
C HIS A 177 -12.64 -11.82 0.14
N PHE A 178 -11.83 -12.10 1.16
CA PHE A 178 -11.82 -13.38 1.87
C PHE A 178 -13.20 -13.70 2.47
N LEU A 179 -13.82 -12.74 3.18
CA LEU A 179 -15.14 -12.92 3.78
C LEU A 179 -16.24 -13.15 2.74
N ALA A 180 -16.16 -12.49 1.57
CA ALA A 180 -17.09 -12.73 0.47
C ALA A 180 -16.94 -14.13 -0.14
N LEU A 181 -15.71 -14.64 -0.28
CA LEU A 181 -15.45 -16.00 -0.72
C LEU A 181 -15.93 -17.04 0.29
N ALA A 182 -15.69 -16.79 1.59
CA ALA A 182 -16.20 -17.63 2.67
C ALA A 182 -17.73 -17.68 2.71
N ASP A 183 -18.42 -16.54 2.60
CA ASP A 183 -19.89 -16.49 2.53
C ASP A 183 -20.45 -17.22 1.30
N ARG A 184 -19.76 -17.13 0.16
CA ARG A 184 -20.17 -17.83 -1.06
C ARG A 184 -20.07 -19.35 -0.90
N ALA A 185 -19.01 -19.84 -0.26
CA ALA A 185 -18.82 -21.28 -0.03
C ALA A 185 -19.78 -21.81 1.05
N ARG A 186 -19.99 -21.03 2.13
CA ARG A 186 -20.88 -21.37 3.23
C ARG A 186 -21.51 -20.09 3.80
N PRO A 187 -22.74 -19.75 3.39
CA PRO A 187 -23.44 -18.55 3.84
C PRO A 187 -23.43 -18.35 5.35
N ASP A 188 -23.02 -17.16 5.79
CA ASP A 188 -23.05 -16.76 7.21
C ASP A 188 -23.35 -15.25 7.30
N ALA A 189 -24.43 -14.91 8.02
CA ALA A 189 -24.87 -13.53 8.19
C ALA A 189 -23.79 -12.64 8.84
N ARG A 190 -22.88 -13.21 9.65
CA ARG A 190 -21.78 -12.48 10.28
C ARG A 190 -20.76 -12.00 9.26
N TYR A 191 -20.42 -12.83 8.25
CA TYR A 191 -19.50 -12.45 7.17
C TYR A 191 -20.09 -11.31 6.33
N ARG A 192 -21.39 -11.39 6.00
CA ARG A 192 -22.10 -10.32 5.27
C ARG A 192 -22.16 -9.03 6.06
N ALA A 193 -22.46 -9.10 7.36
CA ALA A 193 -22.51 -7.93 8.22
C ALA A 193 -21.13 -7.27 8.34
N ALA A 194 -20.07 -8.05 8.52
CA ALA A 194 -18.70 -7.54 8.51
C ALA A 194 -18.32 -6.93 7.16
N PHE A 195 -18.73 -7.56 6.05
CA PHE A 195 -18.49 -7.05 4.70
C PHE A 195 -19.13 -5.67 4.50
N LEU A 196 -20.39 -5.51 4.89
CA LEU A 196 -21.08 -4.22 4.80
C LEU A 196 -20.42 -3.14 5.66
N ARG A 197 -19.94 -3.47 6.86
CA ARG A 197 -19.19 -2.52 7.70
C ARG A 197 -17.87 -2.08 7.07
N GLY A 198 -17.14 -3.00 6.43
CA GLY A 198 -15.91 -2.63 5.73
C GLY A 198 -16.15 -1.84 4.45
N LEU A 199 -17.27 -2.08 3.74
CA LEU A 199 -17.69 -1.19 2.65
C LEU A 199 -18.02 0.22 3.15
N ASP A 200 -18.71 0.34 4.28
CA ASP A 200 -18.98 1.64 4.91
C ASP A 200 -17.67 2.34 5.32
N TRP A 201 -16.71 1.60 5.89
CA TRP A 201 -15.37 2.13 6.19
C TRP A 201 -14.67 2.66 4.93
N LEU A 202 -14.68 1.92 3.82
CA LEU A 202 -14.07 2.36 2.56
C LEU A 202 -14.71 3.64 2.04
N LEU A 203 -16.04 3.76 2.11
CA LEU A 203 -16.76 4.95 1.68
C LEU A 203 -16.50 6.14 2.62
N ASP A 204 -16.40 5.91 3.93
CA ASP A 204 -16.10 6.95 4.93
C ASP A 204 -14.66 7.46 4.84
N ALA A 205 -13.72 6.57 4.49
CA ALA A 205 -12.31 6.89 4.26
C ALA A 205 -12.05 7.66 2.96
N GLN A 206 -13.00 7.66 2.01
CA GLN A 206 -12.82 8.36 0.74
C GLN A 206 -12.80 9.88 0.96
N TYR A 207 -11.76 10.53 0.45
CA TYR A 207 -11.65 11.99 0.46
C TYR A 207 -12.74 12.65 -0.40
N PRO A 208 -13.08 13.93 -0.14
CA PRO A 208 -14.05 14.68 -0.96
C PRO A 208 -13.73 14.74 -2.46
N ASN A 209 -12.46 14.61 -2.85
CA ASN A 209 -12.02 14.57 -4.24
C ASN A 209 -11.93 13.15 -4.84
N GLY A 210 -12.34 12.14 -4.10
CA GLY A 210 -12.41 10.75 -4.54
C GLY A 210 -11.16 9.89 -4.31
N CYS A 211 -10.06 10.47 -3.82
CA CYS A 211 -8.87 9.71 -3.44
C CYS A 211 -9.03 9.04 -2.06
N TRP A 212 -8.05 8.25 -1.62
CA TRP A 212 -8.03 7.64 -0.28
C TRP A 212 -6.70 7.89 0.45
N PRO A 213 -6.74 8.07 1.79
CA PRO A 213 -5.56 7.96 2.63
C PRO A 213 -4.98 6.53 2.61
N GLN A 214 -3.77 6.37 3.12
CA GLN A 214 -3.27 5.04 3.49
C GLN A 214 -4.04 4.50 4.71
N ASN A 215 -4.23 5.34 5.73
CA ASN A 215 -4.86 4.95 7.00
C ASN A 215 -6.15 5.76 7.23
N TYR A 216 -7.19 5.10 7.76
CA TYR A 216 -8.40 5.78 8.21
C TYR A 216 -8.91 5.17 9.52
N PRO A 217 -9.16 5.96 10.58
CA PRO A 217 -9.00 7.41 10.70
C PRO A 217 -7.61 7.95 10.37
N LEU A 218 -7.55 9.21 9.94
CA LEU A 218 -6.29 9.88 9.62
C LEU A 218 -5.31 9.86 10.80
N GLU A 219 -4.05 9.56 10.50
CA GLU A 219 -2.97 9.45 11.48
C GLU A 219 -1.92 10.55 11.34
N GLY A 220 -2.00 11.35 10.26
CA GLY A 220 -1.03 12.38 9.95
C GLY A 220 0.17 11.86 9.16
N SER A 221 1.05 12.80 8.82
CA SER A 221 2.15 12.59 7.89
C SER A 221 1.72 12.03 6.52
N TYR A 222 2.60 11.27 5.85
CA TYR A 222 2.33 10.69 4.54
C TYR A 222 1.19 9.67 4.53
N HIS A 223 0.77 9.16 5.70
CA HIS A 223 -0.40 8.27 5.78
C HIS A 223 -1.69 8.97 5.34
N ASP A 224 -1.73 10.30 5.43
CA ASP A 224 -2.84 11.14 4.95
C ASP A 224 -2.70 11.50 3.46
N ALA A 225 -1.67 11.02 2.76
CA ALA A 225 -1.55 11.24 1.31
C ALA A 225 -2.61 10.47 0.52
N ALA A 226 -2.90 10.90 -0.70
CA ALA A 226 -3.61 10.07 -1.67
C ALA A 226 -2.70 8.90 -2.09
N THR A 227 -3.00 7.69 -1.62
CA THR A 227 -2.04 6.57 -1.63
C THR A 227 -2.31 5.56 -2.75
N PHE A 228 -1.40 5.46 -3.71
CA PHE A 228 -1.38 4.37 -4.70
C PHE A 228 -0.47 3.22 -4.30
N ASN A 229 0.49 3.48 -3.41
CA ASN A 229 1.41 2.48 -2.86
C ASN A 229 0.67 1.20 -2.43
N ASP A 230 1.22 0.05 -2.83
CA ASP A 230 0.70 -1.28 -2.56
C ASP A 230 -0.76 -1.47 -3.06
N GLY A 231 -1.13 -0.70 -4.10
CA GLY A 231 -2.42 -0.78 -4.76
C GLY A 231 -3.59 -0.14 -3.99
N ALA A 232 -3.36 0.58 -2.90
CA ALA A 232 -4.41 1.06 -1.98
C ALA A 232 -5.65 1.68 -2.67
N ILE A 233 -5.50 2.81 -3.37
CA ILE A 233 -6.62 3.42 -4.12
C ILE A 233 -7.18 2.47 -5.20
N VAL A 234 -6.33 1.69 -5.87
CA VAL A 234 -6.75 0.78 -6.95
C VAL A 234 -7.66 -0.33 -6.42
N ASN A 235 -7.27 -0.97 -5.31
CA ASN A 235 -8.00 -2.07 -4.69
C ASN A 235 -9.32 -1.57 -4.09
N ALA A 236 -9.32 -0.42 -3.41
CA ALA A 236 -10.54 0.22 -2.92
C ALA A 236 -11.52 0.51 -4.08
N THR A 237 -11.02 1.12 -5.16
CA THR A 237 -11.84 1.44 -6.33
C THR A 237 -12.38 0.17 -7.00
N ARG A 238 -11.56 -0.87 -7.13
CA ARG A 238 -11.97 -2.17 -7.71
C ARG A 238 -13.08 -2.81 -6.89
N LEU A 239 -12.93 -2.91 -5.57
CA LEU A 239 -13.93 -3.54 -4.70
C LEU A 239 -15.28 -2.80 -4.76
N LEU A 240 -15.25 -1.47 -4.77
CA LEU A 240 -16.46 -0.65 -4.92
C LEU A 240 -17.12 -0.85 -6.28
N ARG A 241 -16.33 -0.94 -7.37
CA ARG A 241 -16.86 -1.23 -8.71
C ARG A 241 -17.52 -2.62 -8.76
N GLU A 242 -16.85 -3.64 -8.26
CA GLU A 242 -17.39 -5.01 -8.20
C GLU A 242 -18.68 -5.08 -7.38
N THR A 243 -18.74 -4.33 -6.28
CA THR A 243 -19.96 -4.17 -5.48
C THR A 243 -21.08 -3.51 -6.28
N ALA A 244 -20.78 -2.42 -6.99
CA ALA A 244 -21.74 -1.71 -7.82
C ALA A 244 -22.28 -2.55 -8.99
N GLU A 245 -21.45 -3.44 -9.54
CA GLU A 245 -21.76 -4.39 -10.61
C GLU A 245 -22.54 -5.62 -10.10
N GLY A 246 -22.76 -5.72 -8.79
CA GLY A 246 -23.56 -6.81 -8.20
C GLY A 246 -22.78 -8.11 -8.00
N ARG A 247 -21.44 -8.08 -8.00
CA ARG A 247 -20.59 -9.26 -7.72
C ARG A 247 -20.86 -9.88 -6.35
N TYR A 248 -21.42 -9.10 -5.43
CA TYR A 248 -21.85 -9.52 -4.09
C TYR A 248 -23.38 -9.42 -3.97
N PRO A 249 -24.15 -10.48 -4.27
CA PRO A 249 -25.62 -10.42 -4.37
C PRO A 249 -26.31 -10.04 -3.05
N PHE A 250 -25.67 -10.30 -1.91
CA PHE A 250 -26.20 -9.95 -0.59
C PHE A 250 -26.13 -8.45 -0.28
N VAL A 251 -25.43 -7.65 -1.07
CA VAL A 251 -25.29 -6.20 -0.84
C VAL A 251 -26.57 -5.48 -1.31
N PRO A 252 -27.24 -4.70 -0.43
CA PRO A 252 -28.46 -3.97 -0.77
C PRO A 252 -28.27 -2.98 -1.92
N ALA A 253 -29.33 -2.74 -2.70
CA ALA A 253 -29.28 -1.87 -3.87
C ALA A 253 -28.78 -0.44 -3.54
N ALA A 254 -29.21 0.13 -2.41
CA ALA A 254 -28.76 1.45 -1.97
C ALA A 254 -27.24 1.49 -1.68
N THR A 255 -26.69 0.43 -1.10
CA THR A 255 -25.25 0.29 -0.87
C THR A 255 -24.49 0.13 -2.19
N ARG A 256 -25.05 -0.59 -3.18
CA ARG A 256 -24.47 -0.69 -4.53
C ARG A 256 -24.41 0.67 -5.25
N GLU A 257 -25.41 1.54 -5.05
CA GLU A 257 -25.40 2.90 -5.59
C GLU A 257 -24.29 3.77 -4.98
N ARG A 258 -24.16 3.72 -3.64
CA ARG A 258 -23.06 4.39 -2.93
C ARG A 258 -21.70 3.88 -3.43
N ALA A 259 -21.56 2.56 -3.61
CA ALA A 259 -20.36 1.96 -4.16
C ALA A 259 -20.09 2.41 -5.61
N ARG A 260 -21.12 2.55 -6.46
CA ARG A 260 -20.97 3.08 -7.82
C ARG A 260 -20.42 4.49 -7.82
N THR A 261 -20.96 5.34 -6.95
CA THR A 261 -20.49 6.72 -6.77
C THR A 261 -19.04 6.73 -6.29
N GLY A 262 -18.72 5.93 -5.28
CA GLY A 262 -17.35 5.81 -4.75
C GLY A 262 -16.34 5.31 -5.78
N ALA A 263 -16.73 4.32 -6.59
CA ALA A 263 -15.89 3.80 -7.69
C ALA A 263 -15.66 4.85 -8.79
N ALA A 264 -16.69 5.61 -9.16
CA ALA A 264 -16.57 6.71 -10.12
C ALA A 264 -15.63 7.81 -9.61
N ASN A 265 -15.73 8.15 -8.32
CA ASN A 265 -14.84 9.09 -7.65
C ASN A 265 -13.39 8.58 -7.59
N GLY A 266 -13.18 7.28 -7.35
CA GLY A 266 -11.85 6.66 -7.39
C GLY A 266 -11.22 6.69 -8.78
N LEU A 267 -12.01 6.42 -9.82
CA LEU A 267 -11.58 6.59 -11.21
C LEU A 267 -11.20 8.06 -11.50
N ALA A 268 -12.01 9.02 -11.02
CA ALA A 268 -11.70 10.43 -11.16
C ALA A 268 -10.39 10.80 -10.45
N CYS A 269 -10.13 10.27 -9.24
CA CYS A 269 -8.86 10.44 -8.53
C CYS A 269 -7.69 10.00 -9.41
N MET A 270 -7.70 8.76 -9.93
CA MET A 270 -6.63 8.24 -10.81
C MET A 270 -6.39 9.15 -12.02
N LEU A 271 -7.45 9.61 -12.68
CA LEU A 271 -7.30 10.47 -13.85
C LEU A 271 -6.84 11.90 -13.51
N ASN A 272 -7.15 12.39 -12.30
CA ASN A 272 -6.78 13.73 -11.85
C ASN A 272 -5.34 13.77 -11.29
N THR A 273 -4.82 12.66 -10.78
CA THR A 273 -3.46 12.54 -10.24
C THR A 273 -2.41 12.19 -11.30
N GLN A 274 -2.80 11.84 -12.52
CA GLN A 274 -1.82 11.49 -13.57
C GLN A 274 -0.90 12.70 -13.84
N VAL A 275 0.41 12.47 -13.71
CA VAL A 275 1.39 13.54 -13.73
C VAL A 275 1.57 14.06 -15.15
N ARG A 276 1.69 15.39 -15.27
CA ARG A 276 2.05 16.07 -16.52
C ARG A 276 3.46 16.64 -16.42
N VAL A 277 4.29 16.33 -17.41
CA VAL A 277 5.64 16.87 -17.56
C VAL A 277 5.74 17.51 -18.95
N GLY A 278 6.05 18.80 -19.01
CA GLY A 278 6.15 19.52 -20.28
C GLY A 278 4.87 19.48 -21.13
N GLY A 279 3.69 19.42 -20.50
CA GLY A 279 2.40 19.31 -21.18
C GLY A 279 1.97 17.88 -21.55
N ALA A 280 2.88 16.90 -21.50
CA ALA A 280 2.56 15.51 -21.78
C ALA A 280 2.18 14.73 -20.51
N LEU A 281 1.16 13.88 -20.60
CA LEU A 281 0.82 12.92 -19.56
C LEU A 281 1.91 11.85 -19.44
N THR A 282 2.17 11.39 -18.21
CA THR A 282 3.13 10.32 -17.91
C THR A 282 2.42 9.19 -17.13
N VAL A 283 2.86 8.94 -15.92
CA VAL A 283 2.35 7.95 -14.96
C VAL A 283 2.02 8.65 -13.65
N TRP A 284 2.00 7.92 -12.53
CA TRP A 284 1.68 8.43 -11.20
C TRP A 284 2.90 8.38 -10.28
N GLY A 285 2.79 8.94 -9.09
CA GLY A 285 3.69 8.69 -7.96
C GLY A 285 3.14 7.62 -7.02
N GLN A 286 3.95 7.13 -6.07
CA GLN A 286 3.47 6.20 -5.05
C GLN A 286 2.40 6.85 -4.16
N GLN A 287 2.60 8.12 -3.83
CA GLN A 287 1.66 8.94 -3.09
C GLN A 287 1.53 10.31 -3.75
N HIS A 288 0.35 10.90 -3.61
CA HIS A 288 0.05 12.25 -4.06
C HIS A 288 -0.45 13.09 -2.89
N ASP A 289 -0.16 14.38 -2.90
CA ASP A 289 -0.76 15.31 -1.97
C ASP A 289 -2.30 15.29 -2.13
N PRO A 290 -3.07 15.16 -1.04
CA PRO A 290 -4.51 14.95 -1.12
C PRO A 290 -5.27 16.20 -1.59
N LEU A 291 -4.63 17.38 -1.58
CA LEU A 291 -5.26 18.64 -1.98
C LEU A 291 -4.76 19.11 -3.35
N THR A 292 -3.45 19.08 -3.59
CA THR A 292 -2.86 19.57 -4.85
C THR A 292 -2.79 18.49 -5.93
N LEU A 293 -2.90 17.21 -5.55
CA LEU A 293 -2.75 16.03 -6.40
C LEU A 293 -1.36 15.88 -7.05
N ALA A 294 -0.38 16.71 -6.67
CA ALA A 294 1.00 16.51 -7.08
C ALA A 294 1.63 15.31 -6.35
N PRO A 295 2.58 14.58 -6.95
CA PRO A 295 3.34 13.57 -6.22
C PRO A 295 3.95 14.14 -4.93
N THR A 296 4.02 13.33 -3.88
CA THR A 296 4.68 13.64 -2.61
C THR A 296 5.52 12.46 -2.15
N SER A 297 6.49 12.71 -1.26
CA SER A 297 7.27 11.66 -0.62
C SER A 297 6.49 10.93 0.47
N ALA A 298 6.97 9.74 0.84
CA ALA A 298 6.51 8.99 2.00
C ALA A 298 7.64 8.77 3.01
N ARG A 299 8.08 7.52 3.22
CA ARG A 299 9.24 7.22 4.07
C ARG A 299 10.48 7.93 3.52
N SER A 300 11.53 8.09 4.33
CA SER A 300 12.72 8.85 3.92
C SER A 300 13.34 8.39 2.60
N TYR A 301 13.24 7.10 2.28
CA TYR A 301 13.74 6.52 1.02
C TYR A 301 12.72 6.46 -0.13
N GLU A 302 11.51 6.98 0.07
CA GLU A 302 10.42 7.05 -0.92
C GLU A 302 10.22 8.50 -1.33
N LEU A 303 11.12 8.95 -2.20
CA LEU A 303 11.19 10.35 -2.63
C LEU A 303 10.01 10.74 -3.53
N THR A 304 9.68 12.03 -3.55
CA THR A 304 8.74 12.63 -4.52
C THR A 304 9.17 12.28 -5.94
N SER A 305 8.39 11.43 -6.62
CA SER A 305 8.81 10.79 -7.87
C SER A 305 7.63 10.31 -8.71
N LEU A 306 7.92 9.95 -9.96
CA LEU A 306 7.08 9.03 -10.72
C LEU A 306 7.41 7.60 -10.28
N THR A 307 6.42 6.71 -10.25
CA THR A 307 6.63 5.31 -9.89
C THR A 307 6.43 4.36 -11.07
N GLY A 308 7.42 3.49 -11.28
CA GLY A 308 7.33 2.40 -12.26
C GLY A 308 6.49 1.23 -11.75
N SER A 309 6.45 0.98 -10.44
CA SER A 309 5.76 -0.17 -9.84
C SER A 309 4.26 0.08 -9.68
N GLU A 310 3.85 1.08 -8.89
CA GLU A 310 2.41 1.24 -8.55
C GLU A 310 1.55 1.60 -9.75
N SER A 311 2.14 2.30 -10.73
CA SER A 311 1.45 2.73 -11.95
C SER A 311 0.97 1.54 -12.79
N VAL A 312 1.54 0.34 -12.64
CA VAL A 312 1.08 -0.86 -13.34
C VAL A 312 -0.36 -1.20 -12.97
N ALA A 313 -0.67 -1.19 -11.67
CA ALA A 313 -2.01 -1.51 -11.18
C ALA A 313 -3.04 -0.47 -11.63
N ILE A 314 -2.65 0.80 -11.72
CA ILE A 314 -3.51 1.88 -12.20
C ILE A 314 -3.82 1.67 -13.69
N VAL A 315 -2.80 1.43 -14.53
CA VAL A 315 -3.02 1.20 -15.97
C VAL A 315 -3.92 -0.01 -16.21
N ARG A 316 -3.67 -1.12 -15.51
CA ARG A 316 -4.53 -2.32 -15.58
C ARG A 316 -5.97 -2.04 -15.17
N TYR A 317 -6.17 -1.27 -14.09
CA TYR A 317 -7.52 -0.88 -13.69
C TYR A 317 -8.20 -0.04 -14.78
N LEU A 318 -7.52 0.95 -15.33
CA LEU A 318 -8.06 1.81 -16.40
C LEU A 318 -8.40 1.02 -17.67
N MET A 319 -7.54 0.07 -18.08
CA MET A 319 -7.82 -0.82 -19.22
C MET A 319 -9.01 -1.76 -18.97
N SER A 320 -9.32 -2.07 -17.71
CA SER A 320 -10.46 -2.91 -17.34
C SER A 320 -11.81 -2.17 -17.31
N VAL A 321 -11.82 -0.84 -17.47
CA VAL A 321 -13.05 -0.06 -17.47
C VAL A 321 -13.85 -0.36 -18.74
N PRO A 322 -15.11 -0.84 -18.64
CA PRO A 322 -15.92 -1.10 -19.82
C PRO A 322 -16.29 0.21 -20.52
N SER A 323 -16.18 0.24 -21.85
CA SER A 323 -16.43 1.44 -22.67
C SER A 323 -15.71 2.69 -22.13
N PRO A 324 -14.36 2.67 -22.05
CA PRO A 324 -13.60 3.73 -21.41
C PRO A 324 -13.79 5.06 -22.15
N SER A 325 -13.94 6.15 -21.39
CA SER A 325 -14.00 7.50 -21.99
C SER A 325 -12.70 7.85 -22.73
N ALA A 326 -12.75 8.81 -23.65
CA ALA A 326 -11.57 9.32 -24.34
C ALA A 326 -10.45 9.78 -23.35
N ARG A 327 -10.84 10.29 -22.17
CA ARG A 327 -9.89 10.66 -21.12
C ARG A 327 -9.17 9.46 -20.52
N VAL A 328 -9.87 8.34 -20.30
CA VAL A 328 -9.28 7.08 -19.84
C VAL A 328 -8.35 6.53 -20.91
N VAL A 329 -8.79 6.54 -22.18
CA VAL A 329 -8.00 6.05 -23.31
C VAL A 329 -6.69 6.83 -23.46
N ALA A 330 -6.76 8.16 -23.42
CA ALA A 330 -5.58 9.02 -23.46
C ALA A 330 -4.62 8.79 -22.28
N ALA A 331 -5.16 8.59 -21.07
CA ALA A 331 -4.37 8.30 -19.88
C ALA A 331 -3.57 7.00 -20.02
N VAL A 332 -4.21 5.93 -20.52
CA VAL A 332 -3.58 4.61 -20.74
C VAL A 332 -2.50 4.70 -21.81
N HIS A 333 -2.78 5.32 -22.96
CA HIS A 333 -1.78 5.48 -24.02
C HIS A 333 -0.55 6.26 -23.55
N ALA A 334 -0.74 7.35 -22.81
CA ALA A 334 0.35 8.16 -22.30
C ALA A 334 1.24 7.38 -21.31
N ALA A 335 0.63 6.58 -20.42
CA ALA A 335 1.36 5.73 -19.49
C ALA A 335 2.16 4.64 -20.23
N ALA A 336 1.56 3.96 -21.20
CA ALA A 336 2.25 2.94 -22.02
C ALA A 336 3.44 3.55 -22.79
N ASP A 337 3.25 4.75 -23.36
CA ASP A 337 4.31 5.50 -24.03
C ASP A 337 5.45 5.88 -23.08
N TRP A 338 5.12 6.27 -21.84
CA TRP A 338 6.13 6.52 -20.81
C TRP A 338 6.92 5.25 -20.50
N TYR A 339 6.24 4.12 -20.22
CA TYR A 339 6.91 2.86 -19.91
C TYR A 339 7.83 2.37 -21.03
N ARG A 340 7.41 2.49 -22.29
CA ARG A 340 8.25 2.10 -23.44
C ARG A 340 9.53 2.92 -23.52
N ARG A 341 9.47 4.22 -23.23
CA ARG A 341 10.63 5.13 -23.27
C ARG A 341 11.55 4.99 -22.05
N THR A 342 11.05 4.57 -20.90
CA THR A 342 11.81 4.48 -19.64
C THR A 342 12.33 3.08 -19.31
N ALA A 343 12.10 2.10 -20.21
CA ALA A 343 12.58 0.73 -20.06
C ALA A 343 14.11 0.69 -20.02
N LEU A 344 14.66 0.15 -18.94
CA LEU A 344 16.06 -0.18 -18.79
C LEU A 344 16.33 -1.51 -19.51
N ARG A 345 17.49 -1.61 -20.15
CA ARG A 345 17.92 -2.78 -20.93
C ARG A 345 19.22 -3.35 -20.36
N ASP A 346 19.54 -4.57 -20.80
CA ASP A 346 20.81 -5.23 -20.52
C ASP A 346 21.14 -5.35 -19.01
N SER A 347 20.10 -5.38 -18.18
CA SER A 347 20.21 -5.45 -16.72
C SER A 347 19.14 -6.37 -16.15
N VAL A 348 19.48 -7.05 -15.04
CA VAL A 348 18.57 -7.91 -14.29
C VAL A 348 18.61 -7.56 -12.82
N TYR A 349 17.48 -7.68 -12.14
CA TYR A 349 17.38 -7.49 -10.69
C TYR A 349 16.85 -8.78 -10.04
N GLU A 350 17.75 -9.52 -9.39
CA GLU A 350 17.48 -10.83 -8.79
C GLU A 350 18.05 -10.85 -7.36
N GLY A 351 17.28 -11.29 -6.38
CA GLY A 351 17.76 -11.42 -4.99
C GLY A 351 18.27 -10.11 -4.38
N TYR A 352 17.64 -8.97 -4.72
CA TYR A 352 18.05 -7.62 -4.34
C TYR A 352 19.39 -7.13 -4.95
N GLU A 353 19.89 -7.78 -5.99
CA GLU A 353 21.13 -7.39 -6.68
C GLU A 353 20.83 -6.97 -8.13
N LEU A 354 21.31 -5.79 -8.54
CA LEU A 354 21.26 -5.33 -9.93
C LEU A 354 22.56 -5.75 -10.64
N ARG A 355 22.44 -6.45 -11.78
CA ARG A 355 23.59 -6.93 -12.56
C ARG A 355 23.41 -6.64 -14.03
N ALA A 356 24.52 -6.34 -14.71
CA ALA A 356 24.55 -6.30 -16.16
C ALA A 356 24.30 -7.72 -16.71
N ARG A 357 23.37 -7.84 -17.66
CA ARG A 357 23.07 -9.07 -18.39
C ARG A 357 22.61 -8.67 -19.80
N PRO A 358 23.53 -8.59 -20.78
CA PRO A 358 23.18 -8.25 -22.16
C PRO A 358 22.07 -9.15 -22.71
N GLY A 359 21.09 -8.55 -23.38
CA GLY A 359 19.93 -9.26 -23.93
C GLY A 359 18.85 -9.64 -22.90
N ALA A 360 18.98 -9.24 -21.63
CA ALA A 360 17.90 -9.38 -20.66
C ALA A 360 16.64 -8.61 -21.09
N GLY A 361 15.48 -9.10 -20.65
CA GLY A 361 14.20 -8.41 -20.83
C GLY A 361 14.19 -7.02 -20.19
N PRO A 362 13.20 -6.18 -20.54
CA PRO A 362 13.14 -4.82 -20.01
C PRO A 362 12.90 -4.82 -18.50
N LEU A 363 13.50 -3.84 -17.84
CA LEU A 363 13.41 -3.60 -16.41
C LEU A 363 13.00 -2.14 -16.16
N TRP A 364 12.30 -1.86 -15.07
CA TRP A 364 11.97 -0.50 -14.66
C TRP A 364 12.39 -0.27 -13.22
N ALA A 365 12.85 0.94 -12.93
CA ALA A 365 13.08 1.36 -11.55
C ALA A 365 11.75 1.58 -10.83
N ARG A 366 11.73 1.43 -9.51
CA ARG A 366 10.56 1.75 -8.70
C ARG A 366 10.28 3.24 -8.73
N LEU A 367 11.31 4.08 -8.66
CA LEU A 367 11.22 5.55 -8.62
C LEU A 367 11.99 6.20 -9.77
N TYR A 368 11.38 7.23 -10.34
CA TYR A 368 11.95 8.05 -11.40
C TYR A 368 11.83 9.54 -11.06
N GLU A 369 12.90 10.29 -11.28
CA GLU A 369 12.91 11.75 -11.14
C GLU A 369 11.90 12.40 -12.11
N ILE A 370 11.02 13.25 -11.58
CA ILE A 370 10.04 14.00 -12.37
C ILE A 370 10.78 14.98 -13.27
N GLY A 371 10.46 14.98 -14.57
CA GLY A 371 11.12 15.84 -15.56
C GLY A 371 12.15 15.09 -16.40
N THR A 372 13.09 14.39 -15.76
CA THR A 372 14.19 13.73 -16.45
C THR A 372 13.93 12.25 -16.74
N ASN A 373 13.02 11.60 -16.00
CA ASN A 373 12.79 10.16 -16.04
C ASN A 373 14.06 9.33 -15.76
N ARG A 374 14.99 9.87 -14.96
CA ARG A 374 16.15 9.11 -14.49
C ARG A 374 15.73 8.24 -13.30
N PRO A 375 16.13 6.96 -13.24
CA PRO A 375 16.01 6.17 -12.02
C PRO A 375 16.64 6.88 -10.82
N ILE A 376 15.94 6.86 -9.69
CA ILE A 376 16.44 7.43 -8.43
C ILE A 376 16.31 6.44 -7.28
N PHE A 377 17.17 6.61 -6.29
CA PHE A 377 17.28 5.75 -5.11
C PHE A 377 17.50 6.61 -3.87
N SER A 378 17.35 6.01 -2.70
CA SER A 378 17.68 6.66 -1.43
C SER A 378 17.86 5.64 -0.31
N ASN A 379 18.73 5.98 0.65
CA ASN A 379 18.88 5.22 1.90
C ASN A 379 17.94 5.78 2.96
N ARG A 380 17.98 5.25 4.19
CA ARG A 380 17.15 5.80 5.28
C ARG A 380 17.50 7.25 5.63
N ASP A 381 18.65 7.76 5.18
CA ASP A 381 19.06 9.17 5.33
C ASP A 381 18.27 10.15 4.44
N GLY A 382 17.50 9.66 3.47
CA GLY A 382 16.69 10.47 2.56
C GLY A 382 17.47 11.23 1.49
N VAL A 383 18.75 10.91 1.28
CA VAL A 383 19.54 11.55 0.24
C VAL A 383 19.17 10.97 -1.13
N LEU A 384 18.99 11.86 -2.11
CA LEU A 384 18.76 11.49 -3.51
C LEU A 384 20.03 10.88 -4.11
N LEU A 385 19.91 9.66 -4.63
CA LEU A 385 20.98 8.93 -5.29
C LEU A 385 20.56 8.54 -6.71
N TYR A 386 21.51 8.55 -7.64
CA TYR A 386 21.32 8.09 -9.02
C TYR A 386 22.03 6.77 -9.33
N ASP A 387 22.97 6.37 -8.48
CA ASP A 387 23.73 5.13 -8.63
C ASP A 387 23.27 4.12 -7.58
N TRP A 388 22.69 3.03 -8.06
CA TRP A 388 22.23 1.92 -7.23
C TRP A 388 23.35 1.38 -6.31
N ASN A 389 24.62 1.43 -6.75
CA ASN A 389 25.75 0.96 -5.95
C ASN A 389 26.03 1.84 -4.72
N LYS A 390 25.40 3.02 -4.62
CA LYS A 390 25.48 3.91 -3.45
C LYS A 390 24.43 3.59 -2.38
N LEU A 391 23.52 2.65 -2.64
CA LEU A 391 22.63 2.12 -1.60
C LEU A 391 23.43 1.35 -0.56
N THR A 392 23.16 1.62 0.70
CA THR A 392 23.73 0.99 1.88
C THR A 392 22.65 0.19 2.61
N ASP A 393 21.94 0.82 3.54
CA ASP A 393 20.96 0.19 4.44
C ASP A 393 19.60 -0.12 3.79
N ARG A 394 19.40 0.29 2.53
CA ARG A 394 18.20 0.03 1.70
C ARG A 394 18.46 -0.82 0.48
N ARG A 395 19.64 -1.44 0.33
CA ARG A 395 19.89 -2.33 -0.82
C ARG A 395 18.99 -3.58 -0.80
N ARG A 396 18.72 -4.12 0.40
CA ARG A 396 17.87 -5.30 0.64
C ARG A 396 16.59 -4.94 1.39
N GLY A 397 15.56 -5.76 1.21
CA GLY A 397 14.25 -5.60 1.88
C GLY A 397 13.37 -4.50 1.29
N TYR A 398 13.75 -3.95 0.13
CA TYR A 398 12.95 -3.01 -0.65
C TYR A 398 13.18 -3.26 -2.14
N GLY A 399 12.11 -3.50 -2.89
CA GLY A 399 12.18 -3.77 -4.33
C GLY A 399 12.43 -2.48 -5.11
N TRP A 400 13.67 -2.24 -5.56
CA TRP A 400 14.03 -1.04 -6.33
C TRP A 400 13.75 -1.15 -7.82
N PHE A 401 13.50 -2.35 -8.32
CA PHE A 401 13.20 -2.59 -9.73
C PHE A 401 12.08 -3.60 -9.89
N THR A 402 11.40 -3.56 -11.02
CA THR A 402 10.31 -4.45 -11.39
C THR A 402 10.33 -4.79 -12.87
N THR A 403 9.85 -5.99 -13.21
CA THR A 403 9.60 -6.44 -14.58
C THR A 403 8.13 -6.42 -14.94
N GLU A 404 7.23 -6.13 -13.99
CA GLU A 404 5.77 -6.15 -14.20
C GLU A 404 5.27 -5.29 -15.37
N PRO A 405 5.86 -4.12 -15.68
CA PRO A 405 5.42 -3.34 -16.83
C PRO A 405 5.54 -4.08 -18.15
N ALA A 406 6.42 -5.08 -18.28
CA ALA A 406 6.54 -5.88 -19.50
C ALA A 406 5.23 -6.63 -19.83
N THR A 407 4.67 -7.32 -18.84
CA THR A 407 3.39 -8.04 -18.99
C THR A 407 2.23 -7.07 -19.19
N MET A 408 2.21 -5.96 -18.44
CA MET A 408 1.18 -4.93 -18.63
C MET A 408 1.22 -4.31 -20.03
N LEU A 409 2.41 -4.10 -20.61
CA LEU A 409 2.53 -3.61 -21.99
C LEU A 409 2.00 -4.61 -23.03
N GLN A 410 2.12 -5.92 -22.78
CA GLN A 410 1.51 -6.95 -23.64
C GLN A 410 -0.02 -6.90 -23.56
N GLU A 411 -0.58 -6.75 -22.36
CA GLU A 411 -2.01 -6.55 -22.13
C GLU A 411 -2.51 -5.28 -22.85
N TYR A 412 -1.73 -4.19 -22.75
CA TYR A 412 -1.99 -2.93 -23.45
C TYR A 412 -1.98 -3.08 -24.97
N ASP A 413 -1.04 -3.84 -25.54
CA ASP A 413 -0.98 -4.05 -27.00
C ASP A 413 -2.21 -4.76 -27.54
N ALA A 414 -2.83 -5.64 -26.74
CA ALA A 414 -4.12 -6.22 -27.06
C ALA A 414 -5.25 -5.19 -26.91
N TRP A 415 -5.28 -4.47 -25.78
CA TRP A 415 -6.30 -3.46 -25.47
C TRP A 415 -6.35 -2.31 -26.48
N ALA A 416 -5.19 -1.83 -26.96
CA ALA A 416 -5.07 -0.70 -27.88
C ALA A 416 -5.61 -0.99 -29.28
N LYS A 417 -5.75 -2.27 -29.68
CA LYS A 417 -6.40 -2.64 -30.95
C LYS A 417 -7.88 -2.27 -30.96
N ALA A 418 -8.54 -2.34 -29.81
CA ALA A 418 -9.94 -1.98 -29.64
C ALA A 418 -10.15 -0.50 -29.26
N HIS A 419 -9.09 0.19 -28.82
CA HIS A 419 -9.11 1.58 -28.38
C HIS A 419 -7.98 2.35 -29.06
N PRO A 420 -8.13 2.72 -30.34
CA PRO A 420 -7.12 3.49 -31.07
C PRO A 420 -7.01 4.92 -30.52
N ARG A 421 -5.90 5.58 -30.86
CA ARG A 421 -5.58 6.96 -30.44
C ARG A 421 -6.48 8.01 -31.08
#